data_AF-A0A1G3MBB0-F1
#
_entry.id   AF-A0A1G3MBB0-F1
#
_cell.length_a   1.000
_cell.length_b   1.000
_cell.length_c   1.000
_cell.angle_alpha   90.00
_cell.angle_beta   90.00
_cell.angle_gamma   90.00
#
_symmetry.space_group_name_H-M   'P 1'
#
loop_
_entity.id
_entity.type
_entity.pdbx_description
1 polymer ?
#
loop_
_entity_poly.entity_id
_entity_poly.type
_entity_poly.pdbx_seq_one_letter_code
_entity_poly.pdbx_strand_id
1 'polypeptide(L)'
;MDSDPRYADHVQRLFALLKEAERGGRLLIDQERLRRSQWHTQLWVSREDRGERVDLKIDLVNDTAPRVGAVESDPVLGRSDTWQNILANKVAAVFRYEPKDVADIWIIARNRGFAWGEVISDALRKEGGTDPVALHGILRTVPREELAHVAWASPVDLSGVSADLKLIADDILYRRANSLFPR
;
A
#
# COMPACT_ATOMS: atom_id res chain seq x y z
N MET A 1 16.45 13.34 2.74
CA MET A 1 15.29 12.81 3.48
C MET A 1 14.08 13.43 2.85
N ASP A 2 13.12 12.62 2.42
CA ASP A 2 11.91 13.10 1.72
C ASP A 2 10.83 13.64 2.67
N SER A 3 11.13 13.79 3.97
CA SER A 3 10.21 14.34 4.95
C SER A 3 9.92 15.82 4.69
N ASP A 4 8.65 16.21 4.82
CA ASP A 4 8.22 17.60 4.69
C ASP A 4 8.34 18.32 6.05
N PRO A 5 9.15 19.37 6.18
CA PRO A 5 9.24 20.14 7.42
C PRO A 5 7.92 20.83 7.79
N ARG A 6 6.99 21.01 6.82
CA ARG A 6 5.65 21.58 7.02
C ARG A 6 4.58 20.52 7.30
N TYR A 7 4.98 19.28 7.57
CA TYR A 7 4.03 18.20 7.89
C TYR A 7 3.03 18.59 8.99
N ALA A 8 3.51 19.26 10.04
CA ALA A 8 2.65 19.73 11.13
C ALA A 8 1.57 20.71 10.65
N ASP A 9 1.90 21.59 9.71
CA ASP A 9 0.98 22.58 9.12
C ASP A 9 -0.08 21.89 8.26
N HIS A 10 0.33 20.89 7.46
CA HIS A 10 -0.60 20.09 6.64
C HIS A 10 -1.60 19.34 7.51
N VAL A 11 -1.12 18.72 8.59
CA VAL A 11 -1.97 18.04 9.58
C VAL A 11 -2.93 19.05 10.22
N GLN A 12 -2.45 20.22 10.65
CA GLN A 12 -3.31 21.25 11.24
C GLN A 12 -4.40 21.73 10.27
N ARG A 13 -4.05 21.93 9.00
CA ARG A 13 -5.02 22.32 7.96
C ARG A 13 -6.09 21.25 7.74
N LEU A 14 -5.70 19.97 7.69
CA LEU A 14 -6.67 18.87 7.59
C LEU A 14 -7.61 18.86 8.80
N PHE A 15 -7.07 18.97 10.02
CA PHE A 15 -7.91 19.01 11.23
C PHE A 15 -8.88 20.18 11.25
N ALA A 16 -8.49 21.36 10.77
CA ALA A 16 -9.38 22.51 10.66
C ALA A 16 -10.58 22.19 9.75
N LEU A 17 -10.32 21.63 8.57
CA LEU A 17 -11.37 21.23 7.62
C LEU A 17 -12.30 20.15 8.18
N LEU A 18 -11.75 19.16 8.89
CA LEU A 18 -12.54 18.11 9.51
C LEU A 18 -13.40 18.66 10.65
N LYS A 19 -12.88 19.57 11.49
CA LYS A 19 -13.67 20.22 12.55
C LYS A 19 -14.79 21.09 11.98
N GLU A 20 -14.56 21.75 10.85
CA GLU A 20 -15.62 22.48 10.14
C GLU A 20 -16.70 21.52 9.63
N ALA A 21 -16.32 20.35 9.10
CA ALA A 21 -17.26 19.32 8.69
C ALA A 21 -18.07 18.74 9.86
N GLU A 22 -17.42 18.51 11.00
CA GLU A 22 -18.05 18.04 12.24
C GLU A 22 -19.05 19.06 12.81
N ARG A 23 -18.66 20.35 12.89
CA ARG A 23 -19.57 21.44 13.30
C ARG A 23 -20.78 21.58 12.37
N GLY A 24 -20.61 21.24 11.10
CA GLY A 24 -21.69 21.20 10.11
C GLY A 24 -22.51 19.91 10.13
N GLY A 25 -22.26 18.98 11.05
CA GLY A 25 -22.98 17.71 11.16
C GLY A 25 -22.73 16.73 10.01
N ARG A 26 -21.67 16.92 9.20
CA ARG A 26 -21.37 16.08 8.03
C ARG A 26 -20.62 14.80 8.38
N LEU A 27 -19.91 14.80 9.49
CA LEU A 27 -19.14 13.67 10.03
C LEU A 27 -18.91 13.86 11.53
N LEU A 28 -18.40 12.84 12.21
CA LEU A 28 -17.93 12.88 13.59
C LEU A 28 -16.47 12.44 13.63
N ILE A 29 -15.63 13.16 14.36
CA ILE A 29 -14.21 12.82 14.53
C ILE A 29 -14.06 11.99 15.80
N ASP A 30 -13.42 10.83 15.68
CA ASP A 30 -13.07 9.99 16.82
C ASP A 30 -11.82 10.54 17.51
N GLN A 31 -12.03 11.29 18.60
CA GLN A 31 -10.93 11.88 19.39
C GLN A 31 -10.18 10.84 20.23
N GLU A 32 -10.80 9.71 20.58
CA GLU A 32 -10.18 8.67 21.42
C GLU A 32 -9.13 7.89 20.64
N ARG A 33 -9.37 7.67 19.35
CA ARG A 33 -8.47 6.96 18.44
C ARG A 33 -7.48 7.87 17.72
N LEU A 34 -7.50 9.17 17.98
CA LEU A 34 -6.53 10.11 17.45
C LEU A 34 -5.12 9.78 17.96
N ARG A 35 -4.17 9.62 17.04
CA ARG A 35 -2.74 9.49 17.31
C ARG A 35 -1.99 10.51 16.48
N ARG A 36 -1.07 11.26 17.08
CA ARG A 36 -0.28 12.28 16.39
C ARG A 36 1.17 12.25 16.85
N SER A 37 2.07 12.28 15.89
CA SER A 37 3.52 12.46 16.07
C SER A 37 4.06 13.34 14.94
N GLN A 38 5.36 13.61 14.96
CA GLN A 38 6.04 14.32 13.87
C GLN A 38 6.20 13.49 12.58
N TRP A 39 6.04 12.16 12.68
CA TRP A 39 6.25 11.22 11.57
C TRP A 39 4.95 10.62 11.03
N HIS A 40 3.92 10.55 11.86
CA HIS A 40 2.68 9.87 11.54
C HIS A 40 1.52 10.48 12.31
N THR A 41 0.37 10.59 11.65
CA THR A 41 -0.89 11.02 12.25
C THR A 41 -1.98 10.09 11.76
N GLN A 42 -2.77 9.59 12.69
CA GLN A 42 -3.84 8.65 12.43
C GLN A 42 -5.09 9.11 13.15
N LEU A 43 -6.21 9.08 12.44
CA LEU A 43 -7.51 9.44 12.98
C LEU A 43 -8.61 8.65 12.28
N TRP A 44 -9.77 8.63 12.90
CA TRP A 44 -10.99 8.09 12.32
C TRP A 44 -12.03 9.20 12.27
N VAL A 45 -12.77 9.23 11.16
CA VAL A 45 -14.00 10.00 11.04
C VAL A 45 -15.13 9.05 10.70
N SER A 46 -16.33 9.36 11.14
CA SER A 46 -17.50 8.52 10.92
C SER A 46 -18.67 9.34 10.41
N ARG A 47 -19.54 8.71 9.63
CA ARG A 47 -20.83 9.28 9.25
C ARG A 47 -21.90 8.20 9.28
N GLU A 48 -23.14 8.59 9.54
CA GLU A 48 -24.27 7.71 9.23
C GLU A 48 -24.60 7.83 7.75
N ASP A 49 -24.74 6.69 7.09
CA ASP A 49 -25.17 6.57 5.70
C ASP A 49 -26.20 5.45 5.60
N ARG A 50 -27.42 5.78 5.18
CA ARG A 50 -28.55 4.82 5.04
C ARG A 50 -28.82 3.95 6.28
N GLY A 51 -28.61 4.52 7.49
CA GLY A 51 -28.85 3.83 8.76
C GLY A 51 -27.67 2.98 9.25
N GLU A 52 -26.55 2.98 8.51
CA GLU A 52 -25.32 2.31 8.92
C GLU A 52 -24.24 3.35 9.23
N ARG A 53 -23.46 3.11 10.28
CA ARG A 53 -22.28 3.92 10.58
C ARG A 53 -21.13 3.48 9.69
N VAL A 54 -20.62 4.40 8.88
CA VAL A 54 -19.44 4.21 8.04
C VAL A 54 -18.26 4.91 8.69
N ASP A 55 -17.22 4.15 9.04
CA ASP A 55 -15.97 4.68 9.57
C ASP A 55 -14.90 4.79 8.47
N LEU A 56 -14.26 5.94 8.36
CA LEU A 56 -13.10 6.20 7.51
C LEU A 56 -11.87 6.40 8.38
N LYS A 57 -10.89 5.52 8.20
CA LYS A 57 -9.53 5.70 8.73
C LYS A 57 -8.73 6.63 7.83
N ILE A 58 -8.04 7.60 8.42
CA ILE A 58 -7.12 8.50 7.72
C ILE A 58 -5.74 8.34 8.37
N ASP A 59 -4.74 7.95 7.56
CA ASP A 59 -3.33 7.88 7.95
C ASP A 59 -2.54 8.92 7.12
N LEU A 60 -1.83 9.80 7.80
CA LEU A 60 -0.85 10.72 7.22
C LEU A 60 0.54 10.28 7.66
N VAL A 61 1.44 10.11 6.70
CA VAL A 61 2.82 9.67 6.95
C VAL A 61 3.77 10.74 6.43
N ASN A 62 4.64 11.24 7.31
CA ASN A 62 5.76 12.09 6.95
C ASN A 62 6.97 11.21 6.64
N ASP A 63 6.89 10.53 5.51
CA ASP A 63 7.84 9.48 5.15
C ASP A 63 9.23 10.08 4.87
N THR A 64 10.28 9.31 5.17
CA THR A 64 11.66 9.65 4.82
C THR A 64 12.20 8.77 3.69
N ALA A 65 11.50 7.67 3.38
CA ALA A 65 11.85 6.76 2.32
C ALA A 65 11.71 7.45 0.95
N PRO A 66 12.66 7.22 0.03
CA PRO A 66 12.64 7.87 -1.27
C PRO A 66 11.42 7.45 -2.09
N ARG A 67 10.84 8.42 -2.80
CA ARG A 67 9.81 8.15 -3.81
C ARG A 67 10.41 7.62 -5.10
N VAL A 68 9.73 6.66 -5.72
CA VAL A 68 10.01 6.18 -7.09
C VAL A 68 9.10 6.90 -8.07
N GLY A 69 9.68 7.52 -9.10
CA GLY A 69 8.90 8.24 -10.11
C GLY A 69 8.25 9.53 -9.59
N ALA A 70 7.39 10.11 -10.43
CA ALA A 70 6.69 11.36 -10.14
C ALA A 70 5.32 11.11 -9.48
N VAL A 71 4.71 12.17 -8.95
CA VAL A 71 3.31 12.14 -8.55
C VAL A 71 2.43 12.09 -9.79
N GLU A 72 1.48 11.17 -9.84
CA GLU A 72 0.46 11.11 -10.89
C GLU A 72 -0.80 11.87 -10.46
N SER A 73 -1.60 12.27 -11.44
CA SER A 73 -2.89 12.92 -11.21
C SER A 73 -4.00 12.07 -11.79
N ASP A 74 -4.89 11.60 -10.94
CA ASP A 74 -6.10 10.88 -11.29
C ASP A 74 -7.32 11.80 -11.16
N PRO A 75 -8.28 11.76 -12.10
CA PRO A 75 -9.46 12.63 -12.06
C PRO A 75 -10.39 12.38 -10.87
N VAL A 76 -10.33 11.19 -10.26
CA VAL A 76 -11.20 10.79 -9.14
C VAL A 76 -10.41 10.82 -7.83
N LEU A 77 -9.23 10.21 -7.80
CA LEU A 77 -8.41 10.07 -6.59
C LEU A 77 -7.51 11.28 -6.33
N GLY A 78 -7.34 12.16 -7.31
CA GLY A 78 -6.43 13.30 -7.22
C GLY A 78 -4.97 12.89 -7.35
N ARG A 79 -4.09 13.50 -6.54
CA ARG A 79 -2.65 13.21 -6.59
C ARG A 79 -2.37 11.83 -5.98
N SER A 80 -1.81 10.93 -6.78
CA SER A 80 -1.51 9.55 -6.39
C SER A 80 -0.05 9.18 -6.64
N ASP A 81 0.35 8.06 -6.05
CA ASP A 81 1.63 7.42 -6.36
C ASP A 81 1.57 6.64 -7.66
N THR A 82 2.73 6.52 -8.31
CA THR A 82 2.90 5.62 -9.45
C THR A 82 2.78 4.16 -9.01
N TRP A 83 2.36 3.29 -9.92
CA TRP A 83 2.31 1.86 -9.64
C TRP A 83 3.71 1.29 -9.31
N GLN A 84 4.79 1.87 -9.84
CA GLN A 84 6.17 1.50 -9.51
C GLN A 84 6.49 1.79 -8.04
N ASN A 85 6.14 2.98 -7.53
CA ASN A 85 6.35 3.32 -6.13
C ASN A 85 5.53 2.44 -5.20
N ILE A 86 4.27 2.17 -5.58
CA ILE A 86 3.38 1.28 -4.84
C ILE A 86 3.99 -0.13 -4.80
N LEU A 87 4.38 -0.70 -5.94
CA LEU A 87 4.97 -2.03 -6.01
C LEU A 87 6.25 -2.14 -5.16
N ALA A 88 7.16 -1.17 -5.27
CA ALA A 88 8.38 -1.15 -4.46
C ALA A 88 8.09 -1.07 -2.95
N ASN A 89 7.10 -0.28 -2.53
CA ASN A 89 6.65 -0.23 -1.14
C ASN A 89 6.08 -1.58 -0.67
N LYS A 90 5.29 -2.26 -1.52
CA LYS A 90 4.71 -3.58 -1.18
C LYS A 90 5.77 -4.66 -1.06
N VAL A 91 6.73 -4.68 -1.97
CA VAL A 91 7.87 -5.61 -1.91
C VAL A 91 8.72 -5.36 -0.66
N ALA A 92 9.01 -4.10 -0.33
CA ALA A 92 9.74 -3.74 0.88
C ALA A 92 8.99 -4.15 2.17
N ALA A 93 7.66 -4.12 2.17
CA ALA A 93 6.83 -4.41 3.34
C ALA A 93 6.45 -5.88 3.52
N VAL A 94 6.77 -6.78 2.57
CA VAL A 94 6.24 -8.16 2.58
C VAL A 94 6.61 -8.96 3.84
N PHE A 95 7.70 -8.58 4.53
CA PHE A 95 8.14 -9.17 5.81
C PHE A 95 7.14 -8.99 6.96
N ARG A 96 6.09 -8.18 6.77
CA ARG A 96 4.96 -8.08 7.70
C ARG A 96 4.01 -9.27 7.58
N TYR A 97 4.18 -10.12 6.57
CA TYR A 97 3.33 -11.28 6.28
C TYR A 97 1.85 -10.94 6.12
N GLU A 98 1.56 -9.71 5.67
CA GLU A 98 0.21 -9.22 5.43
C GLU A 98 -0.31 -9.76 4.09
N PRO A 99 -1.37 -10.58 4.05
CA PRO A 99 -1.82 -11.24 2.81
C PRO A 99 -2.23 -10.27 1.71
N LYS A 100 -2.72 -9.07 2.09
CA LYS A 100 -3.07 -8.00 1.15
C LYS A 100 -1.86 -7.46 0.38
N ASP A 101 -0.67 -7.42 1.00
CA ASP A 101 0.52 -6.88 0.33
C ASP A 101 0.99 -7.87 -0.76
N VAL A 102 0.85 -9.17 -0.51
CA VAL A 102 1.07 -10.23 -1.50
C VAL A 102 0.05 -10.16 -2.63
N ALA A 103 -1.23 -9.95 -2.31
CA ALA A 103 -2.28 -9.77 -3.30
C ALA A 103 -2.04 -8.54 -4.20
N ASP A 104 -1.61 -7.40 -3.62
CA ASP A 104 -1.27 -6.19 -4.36
C ASP A 104 -0.09 -6.42 -5.32
N ILE A 105 0.96 -7.12 -4.87
CA ILE A 105 2.10 -7.51 -5.72
C ILE A 105 1.62 -8.36 -6.90
N TRP A 106 0.79 -9.37 -6.63
CA TRP A 106 0.24 -10.25 -7.67
C TRP A 106 -0.61 -9.48 -8.69
N ILE A 107 -1.52 -8.60 -8.22
CA ILE A 107 -2.37 -7.79 -9.11
C ILE A 107 -1.52 -6.89 -10.01
N ILE A 108 -0.51 -6.21 -9.47
CA ILE A 108 0.36 -5.35 -10.27
C ILE A 108 1.14 -6.18 -11.30
N ALA A 109 1.70 -7.32 -10.89
CA ALA A 109 2.42 -8.23 -11.78
C ALA A 109 1.53 -8.77 -12.92
N ARG A 110 0.25 -9.03 -12.66
CA ARG A 110 -0.70 -9.46 -13.70
C ARG A 110 -1.01 -8.39 -14.75
N ASN A 111 -0.78 -7.11 -14.44
CA ASN A 111 -1.29 -5.98 -15.23
C ASN A 111 -0.20 -5.06 -15.80
N ARG A 112 1.08 -5.31 -15.51
CA ARG A 112 2.20 -4.44 -15.91
C ARG A 112 3.43 -5.25 -16.34
N GLY A 113 4.03 -4.86 -17.47
CA GLY A 113 5.35 -5.34 -17.87
C GLY A 113 6.45 -4.52 -17.21
N PHE A 114 7.42 -5.18 -16.56
CA PHE A 114 8.56 -4.54 -15.90
C PHE A 114 9.68 -5.55 -15.63
N ALA A 115 10.82 -5.07 -15.10
CA ALA A 115 11.92 -5.91 -14.64
C ALA A 115 11.96 -5.94 -13.10
N TRP A 116 11.95 -7.15 -12.51
CA TRP A 116 12.04 -7.31 -11.05
C TRP A 116 13.35 -6.79 -10.49
N GLY A 117 14.44 -6.82 -11.28
CA GLY A 117 15.71 -6.22 -10.88
C GLY A 117 15.58 -4.75 -10.47
N GLU A 118 14.80 -3.95 -11.22
CA GLU A 118 14.56 -2.52 -10.92
C GLU A 118 13.69 -2.36 -9.67
N VAL A 119 12.60 -3.13 -9.57
CA VAL A 119 11.70 -3.12 -8.41
C VAL A 119 12.44 -3.46 -7.11
N ILE A 120 13.33 -4.43 -7.15
CA ILE A 120 14.15 -4.83 -6.00
C ILE A 120 15.16 -3.75 -5.63
N SER A 121 15.81 -3.13 -6.62
CA SER A 121 16.67 -1.96 -6.37
C SER A 121 15.90 -0.82 -5.71
N ASP A 122 14.67 -0.57 -6.12
CA ASP A 122 13.81 0.45 -5.56
C ASP A 122 13.33 0.12 -4.14
N ALA A 123 12.95 -1.14 -3.90
CA ALA A 123 12.59 -1.62 -2.58
C ALA A 123 13.77 -1.54 -1.60
N LEU A 124 14.99 -1.89 -2.03
CA LEU A 124 16.22 -1.75 -1.24
C LEU A 124 16.52 -0.30 -0.84
N ARG A 125 16.24 0.66 -1.73
CA ARG A 125 16.41 2.09 -1.42
C ARG A 125 15.43 2.58 -0.36
N LYS A 126 14.28 1.91 -0.22
CA LYS A 126 13.24 2.23 0.76
C LYS A 126 13.44 1.51 2.09
N GLU A 127 13.75 0.23 2.02
CA GLU A 127 14.00 -0.64 3.18
C GLU A 127 15.27 -1.45 2.92
N GLY A 128 16.36 -1.07 3.59
CA GLY A 128 17.69 -1.64 3.38
C GLY A 128 17.78 -3.13 3.73
N GLY A 129 16.80 -3.68 4.45
CA GLY A 129 16.67 -5.10 4.76
C GLY A 129 16.03 -5.97 3.67
N THR A 130 15.68 -5.41 2.51
CA THR A 130 15.02 -6.17 1.43
C THR A 130 15.95 -7.22 0.81
N ASP A 131 15.76 -8.49 1.13
CA ASP A 131 16.56 -9.61 0.59
C ASP A 131 15.76 -10.49 -0.40
N PRO A 132 16.17 -10.61 -1.68
CA PRO A 132 15.52 -11.47 -2.67
C PRO A 132 15.37 -12.94 -2.26
N VAL A 133 16.30 -13.49 -1.47
CA VAL A 133 16.21 -14.89 -1.01
C VAL A 133 15.09 -15.03 0.00
N ALA A 134 15.00 -14.12 0.96
CA ALA A 134 13.89 -14.09 1.91
C ALA A 134 12.54 -13.83 1.21
N LEU A 135 12.48 -12.89 0.26
CA LEU A 135 11.28 -12.63 -0.54
C LEU A 135 10.81 -13.90 -1.28
N HIS A 136 11.75 -14.63 -1.89
CA HIS A 136 11.47 -15.91 -2.55
C HIS A 136 10.85 -16.92 -1.59
N GLY A 137 11.44 -17.08 -0.41
CA GLY A 137 10.93 -17.98 0.64
C GLY A 137 9.53 -17.60 1.10
N ILE A 138 9.28 -16.30 1.35
CA ILE A 138 7.97 -15.80 1.80
C ILE A 138 6.92 -16.08 0.72
N LEU A 139 7.11 -15.60 -0.50
CA LEU A 139 6.10 -15.66 -1.56
C LEU A 139 5.74 -17.10 -1.97
N ARG A 140 6.68 -18.05 -1.87
CA ARG A 140 6.41 -19.47 -2.17
C ARG A 140 5.66 -20.21 -1.07
N THR A 141 5.69 -19.68 0.16
CA THR A 141 5.13 -20.34 1.35
C THR A 141 3.86 -19.69 1.87
N VAL A 142 3.39 -18.59 1.26
CA VAL A 142 2.10 -17.97 1.59
C VAL A 142 0.98 -19.02 1.56
N PRO A 143 0.34 -19.30 2.70
CA PRO A 143 -0.76 -20.26 2.76
C PRO A 143 -1.95 -19.77 1.94
N ARG A 144 -2.68 -20.70 1.33
CA ARG A 144 -3.87 -20.37 0.54
C ARG A 144 -4.97 -19.78 1.43
N GLU A 145 -5.04 -20.25 2.67
CA GLU A 145 -5.99 -19.83 3.70
C GLU A 145 -5.79 -18.35 4.03
N GLU A 146 -4.55 -17.89 4.10
CA GLU A 146 -4.21 -16.48 4.30
C GLU A 146 -4.68 -15.60 3.13
N LEU A 147 -4.55 -16.09 1.89
CA LEU A 147 -5.07 -15.39 0.72
C LEU A 147 -6.61 -15.30 0.72
N ALA A 148 -7.30 -16.22 1.40
CA ALA A 148 -8.76 -16.16 1.54
C ALA A 148 -9.22 -15.05 2.49
N HIS A 149 -8.34 -14.49 3.33
CA HIS A 149 -8.63 -13.36 4.22
C HIS A 149 -8.53 -12.00 3.54
N VAL A 150 -8.02 -11.94 2.31
CA VAL A 150 -8.01 -10.70 1.52
C VAL A 150 -9.44 -10.36 1.11
N ALA A 151 -9.80 -9.08 1.25
CA ALA A 151 -11.10 -8.56 0.81
C ALA A 151 -11.14 -8.41 -0.72
N TRP A 152 -11.24 -9.53 -1.43
CA TRP A 152 -11.31 -9.54 -2.89
C TRP A 152 -12.61 -8.90 -3.40
N ALA A 153 -12.49 -8.00 -4.38
CA ALA A 153 -13.64 -7.34 -4.99
C ALA A 153 -14.51 -8.31 -5.84
N SER A 154 -13.94 -9.43 -6.26
CA SER A 154 -14.61 -10.49 -7.01
C SER A 154 -14.03 -11.85 -6.64
N PRO A 155 -14.72 -12.97 -6.89
CA PRO A 155 -14.13 -14.30 -6.70
C PRO A 155 -12.81 -14.45 -7.46
N VAL A 156 -11.81 -15.06 -6.81
CA VAL A 156 -10.48 -15.31 -7.38
C VAL A 156 -10.13 -16.78 -7.25
N ASP A 157 -9.51 -17.34 -8.29
CA ASP A 157 -8.91 -18.67 -8.22
C ASP A 157 -7.62 -18.62 -7.39
N LEU A 158 -7.74 -18.91 -6.10
CA LEU A 158 -6.61 -18.90 -5.16
C LEU A 158 -5.54 -19.94 -5.53
N SER A 159 -5.90 -21.04 -6.21
CA SER A 159 -4.90 -22.01 -6.68
C SER A 159 -4.04 -21.42 -7.79
N GLY A 160 -4.66 -20.68 -8.73
CA GLY A 160 -3.96 -19.88 -9.73
C GLY A 160 -3.08 -18.80 -9.11
N VAL A 161 -3.57 -18.07 -8.10
CA VAL A 161 -2.75 -17.07 -7.38
C VAL A 161 -1.52 -17.72 -6.75
N SER A 162 -1.66 -18.84 -6.04
CA SER A 162 -0.51 -19.53 -5.45
C SER A 162 0.49 -20.05 -6.48
N ALA A 163 0.04 -20.42 -7.69
CA ALA A 163 0.94 -20.79 -8.79
C ALA A 163 1.69 -19.57 -9.34
N ASP A 164 0.97 -18.47 -9.57
CA ASP A 164 1.53 -17.20 -10.04
C ASP A 164 2.54 -16.61 -9.05
N LEU A 165 2.28 -16.70 -7.74
CA LEU A 165 3.22 -16.24 -6.70
C LEU A 165 4.54 -17.01 -6.71
N LYS A 166 4.53 -18.31 -7.06
CA LYS A 166 5.77 -19.08 -7.24
C LYS A 166 6.57 -18.59 -8.45
N LEU A 167 5.89 -18.21 -9.53
CA LEU A 167 6.55 -17.61 -10.70
C LEU A 167 7.14 -16.24 -10.36
N ILE A 168 6.39 -15.39 -9.68
CA ILE A 168 6.88 -14.08 -9.19
C ILE A 168 8.10 -14.27 -8.29
N ALA A 169 8.06 -15.22 -7.35
CA ALA A 169 9.17 -15.51 -6.46
C ALA A 169 10.43 -15.85 -7.25
N ASP A 170 10.32 -16.76 -8.23
CA ASP A 170 11.45 -17.16 -9.07
C ASP A 170 11.95 -15.97 -9.91
N ASP A 171 11.07 -15.15 -10.47
CA ASP A 171 11.46 -13.94 -11.20
C ASP A 171 12.19 -12.93 -10.31
N ILE A 172 11.77 -12.75 -9.06
CA ILE A 172 12.45 -11.90 -8.06
C ILE A 172 13.85 -12.44 -7.78
N LEU A 173 13.96 -13.73 -7.45
CA LEU A 173 15.23 -14.36 -7.08
C LEU A 173 16.25 -14.26 -8.21
N TYR A 174 15.81 -14.47 -9.45
CA TYR A 174 16.67 -14.40 -10.64
C TYR A 174 16.70 -13.02 -11.31
N ARG A 175 16.04 -12.00 -10.72
CA ARG A 175 15.95 -10.62 -11.22
C ARG A 175 15.49 -10.52 -12.69
N ARG A 176 14.51 -11.34 -13.07
CA ARG A 176 13.99 -11.44 -14.44
C ARG A 176 13.00 -10.34 -14.77
N ALA A 177 12.62 -10.27 -16.05
CA ALA A 177 11.40 -9.60 -16.44
C ALA A 177 10.18 -10.29 -15.79
N ASN A 178 9.12 -9.54 -15.52
CA ASN A 178 7.89 -10.07 -14.98
C ASN A 178 7.24 -11.05 -15.98
N SER A 179 7.24 -12.34 -15.63
CA SER A 179 6.75 -13.42 -16.48
C SER A 179 5.21 -13.54 -16.51
N LEU A 180 4.51 -12.91 -15.55
CA LEU A 180 3.04 -12.95 -15.51
C LEU A 180 2.36 -12.00 -16.47
N PHE A 181 3.06 -10.98 -16.93
CA PHE A 181 2.53 -10.08 -17.94
C PHE A 181 2.93 -10.60 -19.33
N PRO A 182 1.99 -11.16 -20.11
CA PRO A 182 2.31 -11.63 -21.45
C PRO A 182 2.83 -10.45 -22.29
N ARG A 183 3.85 -10.71 -23.11
CA ARG A 183 4.32 -9.78 -24.14
C ARG A 183 3.26 -9.58 -25.22
#